data_AF-A0A921FKL6-F1
#
_entry.id   AF-A0A921FKL6-F1
#
_cell.length_a   1.000
_cell.length_b   1.000
_cell.length_c   1.000
_cell.angle_alpha   90.00
_cell.angle_beta   90.00
_cell.angle_gamma   90.00
#
_symmetry.space_group_name_H-M   'P 1'
#
loop_
_entity.id
_entity.type
_entity.pdbx_description
1 polymer ?
#
loop_
_entity_poly.entity_id
_entity_poly.type
_entity_poly.pdbx_seq_one_letter_code
_entity_poly.pdbx_strand_id
1 'polypeptide(L)'
;CSGGGGRFDAGMAYYNPQIWASDDSDAIDRLSIQYGTSLVYPQSMMTSHVSVSPNEQNGRITPFKTRGIVAMWGDLGYELDLTKLSESDQKSVAEQVAEYKKIRAVTQYGTFYRLKNAQEGNQCAWETVSADKNEVILSTVKVMASAQPYFTKTKLVGLDPNKQYEDQVTHQVYGGDELMNLGIYDPVEHGDFMAYQYHFKAIN
;
A
#
# COMPACT_ATOMS: atom_id res chain seq x y z
N CYS A 1 1.10 -19.57 10.10
CA CYS A 1 1.94 -19.72 8.89
C CYS A 1 1.88 -21.17 8.43
N SER A 2 1.81 -21.42 7.12
CA SER A 2 1.80 -22.76 6.51
C SER A 2 2.50 -22.72 5.15
N GLY A 3 3.78 -22.35 5.13
CA GLY A 3 4.50 -22.00 3.89
C GLY A 3 3.85 -20.78 3.24
N GLY A 4 3.87 -19.65 3.95
CA GLY A 4 2.97 -18.54 3.66
C GLY A 4 1.51 -18.83 4.04
N GLY A 5 0.61 -18.47 3.14
CA GLY A 5 -0.85 -18.48 3.31
C GLY A 5 -1.55 -19.83 3.08
N GLY A 6 -0.85 -20.97 3.15
CA GLY A 6 -1.44 -22.29 2.91
C GLY A 6 -2.60 -22.68 3.84
N ARG A 7 -2.82 -21.91 4.92
CA ARG A 7 -3.97 -21.99 5.83
C ARG A 7 -4.47 -20.58 6.20
N PHE A 8 -4.69 -19.74 5.19
CA PHE A 8 -5.27 -18.40 5.35
C PHE A 8 -6.79 -18.52 5.27
N ASP A 9 -7.41 -18.82 6.41
CA ASP A 9 -8.85 -19.08 6.51
C ASP A 9 -9.48 -18.52 7.80
N ALA A 10 -10.81 -18.33 7.77
CA ALA A 10 -11.56 -17.82 8.92
C ALA A 10 -11.53 -18.75 10.15
N GLY A 11 -11.32 -20.06 9.92
CA GLY A 11 -11.10 -21.01 11.02
C GLY A 11 -9.81 -20.69 11.77
N MET A 12 -8.76 -20.34 11.04
CA MET A 12 -7.51 -19.85 11.63
C MET A 12 -7.63 -18.45 12.24
N ALA A 13 -8.45 -17.56 11.67
CA ALA A 13 -8.70 -16.20 12.18
C ALA A 13 -9.26 -16.21 13.62
N TYR A 14 -10.01 -17.25 14.00
CA TYR A 14 -10.52 -17.40 15.36
C TYR A 14 -9.40 -17.48 16.41
N TYR A 15 -8.25 -18.05 16.04
CA TYR A 15 -7.12 -18.25 16.95
C TYR A 15 -5.98 -17.26 16.74
N ASN A 16 -5.79 -16.78 15.52
CA ASN A 16 -4.66 -15.95 15.12
C ASN A 16 -5.19 -14.66 14.50
N PRO A 17 -4.90 -13.49 15.09
CA PRO A 17 -5.39 -12.21 14.57
C PRO A 17 -4.72 -11.80 13.26
N GLN A 18 -3.57 -12.40 12.93
CA GLN A 18 -2.79 -12.15 11.73
C GLN A 18 -2.12 -13.44 11.22
N ILE A 19 -1.92 -13.53 9.91
CA ILE A 19 -1.36 -14.69 9.21
C ILE A 19 -0.37 -14.18 8.15
N TRP A 20 0.77 -14.86 8.03
CA TRP A 20 1.73 -14.64 6.96
C TRP A 20 1.12 -14.99 5.60
N ALA A 21 0.92 -14.00 4.73
CA ALA A 21 0.13 -14.18 3.52
C ALA A 21 0.82 -15.03 2.44
N SER A 22 2.13 -14.91 2.29
CA SER A 22 2.90 -15.68 1.29
C SER A 22 4.38 -15.65 1.62
N ASP A 23 5.10 -16.75 1.38
CA ASP A 23 6.57 -16.75 1.41
C ASP A 23 7.16 -15.94 0.25
N ASP A 24 6.36 -15.66 -0.80
CA ASP A 24 6.70 -14.67 -1.80
C ASP A 24 6.63 -13.26 -1.19
N SER A 25 7.79 -12.61 -1.10
CA SER A 25 7.95 -11.24 -0.59
C SER A 25 8.30 -10.25 -1.70
N ASP A 26 8.17 -10.62 -2.98
CA ASP A 26 8.32 -9.67 -4.06
C ASP A 26 7.17 -8.66 -4.04
N ALA A 27 7.50 -7.37 -4.11
CA ALA A 27 6.51 -6.31 -3.99
C ALA A 27 5.46 -6.32 -5.11
N ILE A 28 5.80 -6.83 -6.30
CA ILE A 28 4.88 -6.82 -7.44
C ILE A 28 3.99 -8.06 -7.44
N ASP A 29 4.51 -9.25 -7.13
CA ASP A 29 3.69 -10.45 -6.97
C ASP A 29 2.77 -10.31 -5.74
N ARG A 30 3.24 -9.64 -4.68
CA ARG A 30 2.43 -9.25 -3.51
C ARG A 30 1.22 -8.39 -3.85
N LEU A 31 1.23 -7.61 -4.93
CA LEU A 31 0.04 -6.85 -5.34
C LEU A 31 -1.14 -7.79 -5.61
N SER A 32 -0.92 -8.84 -6.39
CA SER A 32 -1.98 -9.80 -6.73
C SER A 32 -2.40 -10.63 -5.51
N ILE A 33 -1.43 -11.07 -4.71
CA ILE A 33 -1.67 -11.87 -3.50
C ILE A 33 -2.50 -11.07 -2.48
N GLN A 34 -2.09 -9.83 -2.18
CA GLN A 34 -2.77 -8.97 -1.21
C GLN A 34 -4.14 -8.51 -1.73
N TYR A 35 -4.25 -8.19 -3.02
CA TYR A 35 -5.52 -7.88 -3.65
C TYR A 35 -6.51 -9.05 -3.50
N GLY A 36 -6.08 -10.26 -3.85
CA GLY A 36 -6.88 -11.47 -3.72
C GLY A 36 -7.25 -11.79 -2.27
N THR A 37 -6.31 -11.68 -1.33
CA THR A 37 -6.55 -11.91 0.10
C THR A 37 -7.61 -10.96 0.66
N SER A 38 -7.55 -9.68 0.25
CA SER A 38 -8.48 -8.64 0.72
C SER A 38 -9.93 -8.81 0.25
N LEU A 39 -10.21 -9.76 -0.66
CA LEU A 39 -11.60 -10.06 -1.07
C LEU A 39 -12.45 -10.56 0.10
N VAL A 40 -11.82 -11.25 1.05
CA VAL A 40 -12.51 -11.90 2.18
C VAL A 40 -11.95 -11.45 3.52
N TYR A 41 -10.64 -11.24 3.61
CA TYR A 41 -9.96 -11.03 4.88
C TYR A 41 -9.59 -9.56 5.08
N PRO A 42 -9.72 -9.01 6.31
CA PRO A 42 -9.31 -7.65 6.59
C PRO A 42 -7.79 -7.54 6.46
N GLN A 43 -7.30 -6.36 6.09
CA GLN A 43 -5.89 -6.12 5.86
C GLN A 43 -5.02 -6.31 7.11
N SER A 44 -5.54 -6.06 8.31
CA SER A 44 -4.86 -6.39 9.58
C SER A 44 -4.64 -7.90 9.79
N MET A 45 -5.36 -8.76 9.05
CA MET A 45 -5.18 -10.21 9.16
C MET A 45 -4.00 -10.70 8.32
N MET A 46 -3.47 -9.91 7.38
CA MET A 46 -2.31 -10.30 6.58
C MET A 46 -1.06 -9.54 7.00
N THR A 47 0.03 -10.27 7.24
CA THR A 47 1.35 -9.64 7.44
C THR A 47 2.13 -9.54 6.13
N SER A 48 2.94 -8.49 6.02
CA SER A 48 3.70 -8.18 4.81
C SER A 48 5.03 -7.53 5.17
N HIS A 49 6.13 -8.15 4.74
CA HIS A 49 7.47 -7.73 5.13
C HIS A 49 8.23 -7.14 3.95
N VAL A 50 9.01 -6.10 4.22
CA VAL A 50 10.04 -5.62 3.31
C VAL A 50 11.19 -6.64 3.30
N SER A 51 11.56 -7.13 2.12
CA SER A 51 12.70 -8.05 1.94
C SER A 51 13.80 -7.47 1.05
N VAL A 52 14.86 -8.23 0.84
CA VAL A 52 15.98 -7.87 -0.06
C VAL A 52 15.53 -7.76 -1.53
N SER A 53 16.32 -7.03 -2.33
CA SER A 53 16.22 -6.93 -3.79
C SER A 53 17.64 -7.12 -4.39
N PRO A 54 17.88 -7.99 -5.38
CA PRO A 54 16.91 -8.86 -6.07
C PRO A 54 16.11 -9.76 -5.13
N ASN A 55 14.82 -9.97 -5.42
CA ASN A 55 13.95 -10.79 -4.60
C ASN A 55 14.43 -12.25 -4.59
N GLU A 56 14.37 -12.91 -3.44
CA GLU A 56 14.89 -14.27 -3.23
C GLU A 56 14.06 -15.34 -3.95
N GLN A 57 12.75 -15.14 -4.10
CA GLN A 57 11.86 -16.13 -4.70
C GLN A 57 11.86 -16.08 -6.23
N ASN A 58 11.94 -14.88 -6.83
CA ASN A 58 11.78 -14.69 -8.28
C ASN A 58 12.87 -13.85 -8.97
N GLY A 59 13.82 -13.28 -8.22
CA GLY A 59 14.94 -12.50 -8.76
C GLY A 59 14.59 -11.08 -9.24
N ARG A 60 13.35 -10.60 -9.06
CA ARG A 60 12.93 -9.26 -9.48
C ARG A 60 13.62 -8.17 -8.67
N ILE A 61 14.00 -7.08 -9.34
CA ILE A 61 14.59 -5.92 -8.70
C ILE A 61 13.50 -4.87 -8.51
N THR A 62 13.28 -4.42 -7.28
CA THR A 62 12.25 -3.42 -6.95
C THR A 62 12.80 -2.30 -6.05
N PRO A 63 12.37 -1.04 -6.26
CA PRO A 63 12.78 0.07 -5.39
C PRO A 63 12.44 -0.20 -3.92
N PHE A 64 13.31 0.24 -3.00
CA PHE A 64 13.11 0.04 -1.55
C PHE A 64 11.82 0.73 -1.06
N LYS A 65 11.51 1.91 -1.59
CA LYS A 65 10.25 2.63 -1.34
C LYS A 65 9.03 1.81 -1.72
N THR A 66 9.05 1.15 -2.88
CA THR A 66 7.94 0.33 -3.37
C THR A 66 7.68 -0.87 -2.48
N ARG A 67 8.75 -1.58 -2.06
CA ARG A 67 8.64 -2.68 -1.08
C ARG A 67 8.00 -2.19 0.21
N GLY A 68 8.43 -1.04 0.72
CA GLY A 68 7.82 -0.41 1.90
C GLY A 68 6.33 -0.15 1.74
N ILE A 69 5.92 0.56 0.68
CA ILE A 69 4.50 0.92 0.46
C ILE A 69 3.62 -0.33 0.31
N VAL A 70 4.07 -1.32 -0.46
CA VAL A 70 3.31 -2.58 -0.63
C VAL A 70 3.20 -3.34 0.70
N ALA A 71 4.27 -3.36 1.48
CA ALA A 71 4.30 -4.01 2.79
C ALA A 71 3.46 -3.28 3.86
N MET A 72 3.10 -2.01 3.65
CA MET A 72 2.21 -1.25 4.54
C MET A 72 0.71 -1.47 4.26
N TRP A 73 0.36 -2.23 3.21
CA TRP A 73 -1.02 -2.68 3.00
C TRP A 73 -1.45 -3.62 4.12
N GLY A 74 -0.64 -4.64 4.41
CA GLY A 74 -0.83 -5.48 5.59
C GLY A 74 -0.12 -4.92 6.83
N ASP A 75 0.08 -5.79 7.80
CA ASP A 75 0.89 -5.51 8.98
C ASP A 75 2.38 -5.53 8.61
N LEU A 76 3.00 -4.34 8.64
CA LEU A 76 4.37 -4.11 8.21
C LEU A 76 5.38 -4.84 9.09
N GLY A 77 6.34 -5.49 8.45
CA GLY A 77 7.57 -5.98 9.06
C GLY A 77 8.78 -5.88 8.13
N TYR A 78 9.93 -6.38 8.59
CA TYR A 78 11.16 -6.45 7.81
C TYR A 78 11.76 -7.85 7.92
N GLU A 79 12.15 -8.41 6.79
CA GLU A 79 12.71 -9.76 6.67
C GLU A 79 13.93 -9.73 5.75
N LEU A 80 15.00 -9.12 6.26
CA LEU A 80 16.31 -9.05 5.63
C LEU A 80 17.38 -8.78 6.70
N ASP A 81 18.65 -8.97 6.33
CA ASP A 81 19.78 -8.64 7.19
C ASP A 81 20.01 -7.12 7.24
N LEU A 82 19.49 -6.49 8.30
CA LEU A 82 19.58 -5.03 8.49
C LEU A 82 21.03 -4.53 8.58
N THR A 83 22.00 -5.37 8.94
CA THR A 83 23.41 -4.98 9.06
C THR A 83 24.10 -4.81 7.71
N LYS A 84 23.49 -5.34 6.64
CA LYS A 84 24.01 -5.28 5.26
C LYS A 84 23.36 -4.20 4.41
N LEU A 85 22.41 -3.45 4.97
CA LEU A 85 21.77 -2.35 4.26
C LEU A 85 22.74 -1.20 4.03
N SER A 86 22.61 -0.57 2.86
CA SER A 86 23.24 0.72 2.59
C SER A 86 22.79 1.77 3.61
N GLU A 87 23.60 2.80 3.87
CA GLU A 87 23.21 3.89 4.77
C GLU A 87 21.90 4.57 4.32
N SER A 88 21.69 4.70 3.01
CA SER A 88 20.44 5.20 2.43
C SER A 88 19.25 4.31 2.74
N ASP A 89 19.38 2.98 2.62
CA ASP A 89 18.29 2.06 2.93
C ASP A 89 18.02 2.00 4.42
N GLN A 90 19.04 2.07 5.28
CA GLN A 90 18.87 2.15 6.74
C GLN A 90 18.07 3.40 7.12
N LYS A 91 18.37 4.55 6.48
CA LYS A 91 17.59 5.78 6.65
C LYS A 91 16.15 5.59 6.17
N SER A 92 15.95 4.96 5.02
CA SER A 92 14.60 4.64 4.52
C SER A 92 13.82 3.72 5.45
N VAL A 93 14.46 2.74 6.12
CA VAL A 93 13.82 1.92 7.16
C VAL A 93 13.29 2.80 8.30
N ALA A 94 14.13 3.71 8.81
CA ALA A 94 13.74 4.61 9.89
C ALA A 94 12.56 5.51 9.49
N GLU A 95 12.59 6.07 8.29
CA GLU A 95 11.53 6.90 7.72
C GLU A 95 10.23 6.09 7.53
N GLN A 96 10.31 4.90 6.95
CA GLN A 96 9.17 3.99 6.75
C GLN A 96 8.54 3.58 8.08
N VAL A 97 9.34 3.23 9.10
CA VAL A 97 8.83 2.89 10.44
C VAL A 97 8.17 4.09 11.11
N ALA A 98 8.79 5.28 11.01
CA ALA A 98 8.23 6.49 11.58
C ALA A 98 6.89 6.84 10.92
N GLU A 99 6.80 6.74 9.60
CA GLU A 99 5.57 7.01 8.87
C GLU A 99 4.49 5.96 9.16
N TYR A 100 4.83 4.68 9.09
CA TYR A 100 3.88 3.61 9.40
C TYR A 100 3.30 3.76 10.80
N LYS A 101 4.09 4.17 11.81
CA LYS A 101 3.57 4.43 13.16
C LYS A 101 2.55 5.56 13.22
N LYS A 102 2.63 6.57 12.34
CA LYS A 102 1.62 7.64 12.25
C LYS A 102 0.33 7.14 11.63
N ILE A 103 0.43 6.35 10.56
CA ILE A 103 -0.72 5.99 9.71
C ILE A 103 -1.35 4.63 10.04
N ARG A 104 -0.66 3.75 10.79
CA ARG A 104 -1.08 2.34 10.97
C ARG A 104 -2.45 2.15 11.59
N ALA A 105 -2.91 3.09 12.43
CA ALA A 105 -4.26 3.01 12.96
C ALA A 105 -5.30 3.03 11.84
N VAL A 106 -5.06 3.84 10.81
CA VAL A 106 -5.91 3.93 9.62
C VAL A 106 -5.62 2.77 8.67
N THR A 107 -4.37 2.46 8.34
CA THR A 107 -4.09 1.39 7.38
C THR A 107 -4.50 0.01 7.89
N GLN A 108 -4.30 -0.32 9.17
CA GLN A 108 -4.65 -1.63 9.72
C GLN A 108 -6.16 -1.78 9.95
N TYR A 109 -6.85 -0.74 10.42
CA TYR A 109 -8.21 -0.88 10.96
C TYR A 109 -9.27 0.01 10.29
N GLY A 110 -8.88 0.89 9.36
CA GLY A 110 -9.83 1.69 8.60
C GLY A 110 -10.61 0.86 7.59
N THR A 111 -11.63 1.48 7.01
CA THR A 111 -12.42 0.89 5.92
C THR A 111 -11.56 0.80 4.67
N PHE A 112 -11.36 -0.41 4.17
CA PHE A 112 -10.47 -0.71 3.06
C PHE A 112 -11.19 -0.73 1.71
N TYR A 113 -10.60 -0.07 0.71
CA TYR A 113 -11.12 -0.05 -0.66
C TYR A 113 -10.04 -0.42 -1.67
N ARG A 114 -10.38 -1.36 -2.57
CA ARG A 114 -9.60 -1.64 -3.78
C ARG A 114 -10.02 -0.65 -4.87
N LEU A 115 -9.04 0.00 -5.50
CA LEU A 115 -9.30 1.03 -6.53
C LEU A 115 -8.87 0.57 -7.92
N LYS A 116 -7.71 -0.10 -8.03
CA LYS A 116 -7.18 -0.62 -9.30
C LYS A 116 -6.58 -2.01 -9.09
N ASN A 117 -6.79 -2.91 -10.05
CA ASN A 117 -6.23 -4.26 -10.07
C ASN A 117 -5.08 -4.34 -11.09
N ALA A 118 -3.87 -4.69 -10.63
CA ALA A 118 -2.71 -4.85 -11.51
C ALA A 118 -2.80 -6.06 -12.47
N GLN A 119 -3.78 -6.95 -12.29
CA GLN A 119 -4.04 -8.04 -13.26
C GLN A 119 -4.94 -7.61 -14.41
N GLU A 120 -5.75 -6.56 -14.22
CA GLU A 120 -6.66 -6.00 -15.24
C GLU A 120 -6.07 -4.76 -15.93
N GLY A 121 -4.98 -4.22 -15.40
CA GLY A 121 -4.29 -3.06 -15.93
C GLY A 121 -2.87 -2.95 -15.38
N ASN A 122 -2.15 -1.88 -15.72
CA ASN A 122 -0.74 -1.73 -15.35
C ASN A 122 -0.51 -1.00 -14.01
N GLN A 123 -1.54 -0.94 -13.16
CA GLN A 123 -1.51 -0.26 -11.87
C GLN A 123 -2.30 -1.04 -10.81
N CYS A 124 -1.79 -1.06 -9.58
CA CYS A 124 -2.53 -1.44 -8.39
C CYS A 124 -2.73 -0.19 -7.52
N ALA A 125 -3.94 0.00 -6.99
CA ALA A 125 -4.21 1.08 -6.07
C ALA A 125 -5.24 0.65 -5.03
N TRP A 126 -5.03 1.10 -3.80
CA TRP A 126 -5.92 0.85 -2.68
C TRP A 126 -5.89 2.04 -1.74
N GLU A 127 -6.92 2.17 -0.92
CA GLU A 127 -6.94 3.15 0.15
C GLU A 127 -7.59 2.61 1.41
N THR A 128 -7.32 3.28 2.52
CA THR A 128 -7.95 3.01 3.81
C THR A 128 -8.47 4.30 4.41
N VAL A 129 -9.74 4.30 4.80
CA VAL A 129 -10.47 5.48 5.31
C VAL A 129 -10.79 5.28 6.79
N SER A 130 -10.47 6.26 7.63
CA SER A 130 -10.84 6.22 9.05
C SER A 130 -12.36 6.14 9.25
N ALA A 131 -12.82 5.58 10.37
CA ALA A 131 -14.25 5.36 10.61
C ALA A 131 -15.08 6.65 10.62
N ASP A 132 -14.50 7.76 11.06
CA ASP A 132 -15.08 9.11 11.06
C ASP A 132 -14.88 9.86 9.73
N LYS A 133 -14.25 9.23 8.75
CA LYS A 133 -13.87 9.80 7.44
C LYS A 133 -13.00 11.05 7.54
N ASN A 134 -12.22 11.20 8.60
CA ASN A 134 -11.30 12.33 8.79
C ASN A 134 -9.89 12.07 8.25
N GLU A 135 -9.52 10.84 7.95
CA GLU A 135 -8.17 10.50 7.51
C GLU A 135 -8.23 9.43 6.42
N VAL A 136 -7.46 9.60 5.35
CA VAL A 136 -7.37 8.65 4.23
C VAL A 136 -5.91 8.42 3.86
N ILE A 137 -5.54 7.15 3.74
CA ILE A 137 -4.25 6.73 3.21
C ILE A 137 -4.49 6.06 1.87
N LEU A 138 -4.07 6.71 0.80
CA LEU A 138 -4.11 6.18 -0.57
C LEU A 138 -2.73 5.68 -0.96
N SER A 139 -2.64 4.48 -1.52
CA SER A 139 -1.40 3.92 -2.07
C SER A 139 -1.60 3.53 -3.53
N THR A 140 -0.63 3.88 -4.37
CA THR A 140 -0.64 3.56 -5.81
C THR A 140 0.69 2.93 -6.20
N VAL A 141 0.63 1.93 -7.08
CA VAL A 141 1.81 1.23 -7.64
C VAL A 141 1.62 1.09 -9.13
N LYS A 142 2.61 1.53 -9.91
CA LYS A 142 2.70 1.31 -11.35
C LYS A 142 3.67 0.17 -11.62
N VAL A 143 3.24 -0.83 -12.40
CA VAL A 143 4.05 -2.04 -12.64
C VAL A 143 5.10 -1.77 -13.72
N MET A 144 4.69 -1.58 -14.96
CA MET A 144 5.62 -1.35 -16.08
C MET A 144 5.73 0.13 -16.45
N ALA A 145 6.94 0.59 -16.73
CA ALA A 145 7.20 1.87 -17.36
C ALA A 145 6.80 1.85 -18.85
N SER A 146 6.59 3.04 -19.39
CA SER A 146 6.46 3.26 -20.83
C SER A 146 7.24 4.52 -21.19
N ALA A 147 7.94 4.50 -22.33
CA ALA A 147 8.61 5.69 -22.86
C ALA A 147 7.61 6.78 -23.29
N GLN A 148 6.37 6.40 -23.57
CA GLN A 148 5.27 7.29 -23.90
C GLN A 148 4.06 6.92 -23.03
N PRO A 149 4.05 7.35 -21.75
CA PRO A 149 3.00 6.96 -20.82
C PRO A 149 1.70 7.72 -21.11
N TYR A 150 0.57 7.04 -20.96
CA TYR A 150 -0.72 7.72 -20.84
C TYR A 150 -0.82 8.39 -19.48
N PHE A 151 -1.48 9.55 -19.42
CA PHE A 151 -1.86 10.14 -18.15
C PHE A 151 -2.98 9.32 -17.53
N THR A 152 -2.77 8.91 -16.28
CA THR A 152 -3.77 8.18 -15.50
C THR A 152 -4.19 9.03 -14.30
N LYS A 153 -5.41 8.77 -13.83
CA LYS A 153 -5.94 9.35 -12.60
C LYS A 153 -6.32 8.25 -11.63
N THR A 154 -6.29 8.55 -10.35
CA THR A 154 -6.82 7.70 -9.29
C THR A 154 -7.95 8.45 -8.58
N LYS A 155 -9.15 7.88 -8.65
CA LYS A 155 -10.33 8.37 -7.92
C LYS A 155 -10.42 7.64 -6.60
N LEU A 156 -10.67 8.40 -5.53
CA LEU A 156 -10.87 7.86 -4.19
C LEU A 156 -12.35 7.50 -3.99
N VAL A 157 -12.68 6.80 -2.91
CA VAL A 157 -14.05 6.41 -2.53
C VAL A 157 -14.25 6.42 -1.01
N GLY A 158 -15.50 6.41 -0.56
CA GLY A 158 -15.80 6.28 0.88
C GLY A 158 -15.57 7.54 1.73
N LEU A 159 -15.16 8.66 1.13
CA LEU A 159 -15.00 9.95 1.79
C LEU A 159 -16.36 10.59 2.14
N ASP A 160 -16.33 11.70 2.88
CA ASP A 160 -17.49 12.57 3.08
C ASP A 160 -17.47 13.67 2.00
N PRO A 161 -18.49 13.75 1.12
CA PRO A 161 -18.51 14.73 0.04
C PRO A 161 -18.55 16.19 0.52
N ASN A 162 -18.90 16.45 1.79
CA ASN A 162 -18.98 17.81 2.33
C ASN A 162 -17.74 18.23 3.13
N LYS A 163 -16.76 17.33 3.32
CA LYS A 163 -15.51 17.63 4.01
C LYS A 163 -14.45 18.14 3.03
N GLN A 164 -13.54 18.95 3.56
CA GLN A 164 -12.34 19.41 2.87
C GLN A 164 -11.15 18.62 3.41
N TYR A 165 -10.34 18.06 2.53
CA TYR A 165 -9.22 17.18 2.86
C TYR A 165 -7.91 17.81 2.42
N GLU A 166 -7.00 18.01 3.37
CA GLU A 166 -5.64 18.49 3.13
C GLU A 166 -4.68 17.30 2.90
N ASP A 167 -3.99 17.31 1.76
CA ASP A 167 -2.81 16.48 1.55
C ASP A 167 -1.69 16.90 2.50
N GLN A 168 -1.29 16.00 3.40
CA GLN A 168 -0.31 16.26 4.45
C GLN A 168 1.11 16.49 3.93
N VAL A 169 1.39 16.26 2.64
CA VAL A 169 2.68 16.55 2.01
C VAL A 169 2.64 17.88 1.26
N THR A 170 1.62 18.11 0.45
CA THR A 170 1.56 19.29 -0.44
C THR A 170 0.79 20.46 0.16
N HIS A 171 0.06 20.25 1.25
CA HIS A 171 -0.87 21.20 1.87
C HIS A 171 -1.98 21.70 0.93
N GLN A 172 -2.21 21.00 -0.19
CA GLN A 172 -3.34 21.28 -1.05
C GLN A 172 -4.61 20.70 -0.43
N VAL A 173 -5.70 21.46 -0.54
CA VAL A 173 -7.01 21.10 0.00
C VAL A 173 -7.94 20.75 -1.15
N TYR A 174 -8.68 19.66 -0.99
CA TYR A 174 -9.65 19.15 -1.96
C TYR A 174 -10.96 18.83 -1.26
N GLY A 175 -12.10 19.12 -1.91
CA GLY A 175 -13.38 18.57 -1.49
C GLY A 175 -13.37 17.03 -1.55
N GLY A 176 -14.05 16.39 -0.60
CA GLY A 176 -14.25 14.93 -0.66
C GLY A 176 -15.01 14.50 -1.91
N ASP A 177 -15.92 15.33 -2.39
CA ASP A 177 -16.61 15.17 -3.67
C ASP A 177 -15.64 15.29 -4.87
N GLU A 178 -14.69 16.23 -4.84
CA GLU A 178 -13.65 16.38 -5.87
C GLU A 178 -12.75 15.15 -5.94
N LEU A 179 -12.24 14.68 -4.79
CA LEU A 179 -11.39 13.49 -4.71
C LEU A 179 -12.10 12.23 -5.25
N MET A 180 -13.39 12.09 -5.00
CA MET A 180 -14.18 10.95 -5.48
C MET A 180 -14.60 11.07 -6.95
N ASN A 181 -14.97 12.27 -7.43
CA ASN A 181 -15.49 12.44 -8.79
C ASN A 181 -14.41 12.74 -9.83
N LEU A 182 -13.42 13.56 -9.48
CA LEU A 182 -12.35 14.01 -10.36
C LEU A 182 -11.08 13.16 -10.19
N GLY A 183 -10.75 12.82 -8.94
CA GLY A 183 -9.52 12.12 -8.57
C GLY A 183 -8.26 12.96 -8.73
N ILE A 184 -7.12 12.34 -8.45
CA ILE A 184 -5.78 12.96 -8.59
C ILE A 184 -5.06 12.38 -9.81
N TYR A 185 -4.22 13.18 -10.47
CA TYR A 185 -3.32 12.66 -11.50
C TYR A 185 -2.21 11.82 -10.85
N ASP A 186 -1.95 10.65 -11.41
CA ASP A 186 -0.81 9.84 -10.99
C ASP A 186 0.49 10.47 -11.53
N PRO A 187 1.58 10.51 -10.74
CA PRO A 187 2.87 11.03 -11.19
C PRO A 187 3.38 10.30 -12.44
N VAL A 188 3.94 11.07 -13.37
CA VAL A 188 4.58 10.52 -14.56
C VAL A 188 6.08 10.47 -14.34
N GLU A 189 6.58 9.29 -14.02
CA GLU A 189 7.99 9.04 -13.75
C GLU A 189 8.52 7.87 -14.58
N HIS A 190 9.85 7.87 -14.76
CA HIS A 190 10.58 6.79 -15.41
C HIS A 190 10.86 5.64 -14.42
N GLY A 191 11.04 4.44 -14.95
CA GLY A 191 11.39 3.24 -14.17
C GLY A 191 10.18 2.37 -13.84
N ASP A 192 10.43 1.06 -13.78
CA ASP A 192 9.43 0.06 -13.41
C ASP A 192 9.17 0.10 -11.90
N PHE A 193 7.99 -0.38 -11.50
CA PHE A 193 7.65 -0.67 -10.11
C PHE A 193 7.67 0.57 -9.20
N MET A 194 7.17 1.70 -9.67
CA MET A 194 7.12 2.95 -8.89
C MET A 194 5.86 3.03 -8.03
N ALA A 195 6.00 3.53 -6.80
CA ALA A 195 4.90 3.62 -5.85
C ALA A 195 4.85 4.98 -5.12
N TYR A 196 3.61 5.39 -4.81
CA TYR A 196 3.30 6.61 -4.06
C TYR A 196 2.29 6.30 -2.97
N GLN A 197 2.40 7.04 -1.88
CA GLN A 197 1.45 7.02 -0.80
C GLN A 197 1.06 8.46 -0.49
N TYR A 198 -0.23 8.70 -0.37
CA TYR A 198 -0.82 9.99 -0.07
C TYR A 198 -1.56 9.87 1.25
N HIS A 199 -1.48 10.93 2.04
CA HIS A 199 -2.11 11.01 3.34
C HIS A 199 -2.96 12.28 3.35
N PHE A 200 -4.28 12.11 3.42
CA PHE A 200 -5.23 13.20 3.48
C PHE A 200 -5.88 13.29 4.86
N LYS A 201 -6.01 14.50 5.40
CA LYS A 201 -6.76 14.77 6.63
C LYS A 201 -7.85 15.79 6.41
N ALA A 202 -9.04 15.53 6.96
CA ALA A 202 -10.10 16.50 6.97
C ALA A 202 -9.71 17.71 7.83
N ILE A 203 -9.93 18.91 7.30
CA ILE A 203 -9.80 20.16 8.05
C ILE A 203 -11.15 20.59 8.62
N ASN A 204 -11.10 21.33 9.73
CA ASN A 204 -12.29 21.89 10.40
C ASN A 204 -12.84 23.09 9.63
#